data_AF-A0A975B4B9-F1
#
_entry.id   AF-A0A975B4B9-F1
#
_cell.length_a   1.000
_cell.length_b   1.000
_cell.length_c   1.000
_cell.angle_alpha   90.00
_cell.angle_beta   90.00
_cell.angle_gamma   90.00
#
_symmetry.space_group_name_H-M   'P 1'
#
loop_
_entity.id
_entity.type
_entity.pdbx_description
1 polymer ?
#
loop_
_entity_poly.entity_id
_entity_poly.type
_entity_poly.pdbx_seq_one_letter_code
_entity_poly.pdbx_strand_id
1 'polypeptide(L)' 'MQTPNNYDDYELRDEYDLSEMTVVAKGRYAAHRRTGKNVILLDPDVINAFPTDESVNEALRLAMRLAMIPVGCKPNLKSI' A
#
# COMPACT_ATOMS: atom_id res chain seq x y z
N MET A 1 27.13 -7.69 40.33
CA MET A 1 27.15 -8.92 39.50
C MET A 1 26.01 -8.79 38.51
N GLN A 2 26.25 -8.96 37.21
CA GLN A 2 25.20 -8.84 36.19
C GLN A 2 24.65 -10.25 35.93
N THR A 3 23.39 -10.50 36.28
CA THR A 3 22.73 -11.80 36.10
C THR A 3 22.31 -11.96 34.65
N PRO A 4 22.59 -13.11 34.00
CA PRO A 4 22.17 -13.36 32.63
C PRO A 4 20.64 -13.48 32.56
N ASN A 5 20.04 -13.00 31.48
CA ASN A 5 18.60 -13.06 31.21
C ASN A 5 18.09 -14.50 31.40
N ASN A 6 17.33 -14.71 32.48
CA ASN A 6 16.61 -15.94 32.72
C ASN A 6 15.40 -15.97 31.78
N TYR A 7 15.37 -16.91 30.82
CA TYR A 7 14.34 -16.98 29.78
C TYR A 7 12.98 -17.46 30.30
N ASP A 8 12.90 -17.91 31.55
CA ASP A 8 11.68 -18.34 32.23
C ASP A 8 11.07 -17.26 33.14
N ASP A 9 11.68 -16.06 33.19
CA ASP A 9 11.16 -14.93 33.95
C ASP A 9 10.13 -14.14 33.10
N TYR A 10 8.90 -14.66 33.10
CA TYR A 10 7.74 -14.01 32.48
C TYR A 10 7.03 -13.04 33.45
N GLU A 11 7.56 -12.84 34.66
CA GLU A 11 6.96 -11.92 35.62
C GLU A 11 7.19 -10.47 35.19
N LEU A 12 6.12 -9.69 35.21
CA LEU A 12 6.22 -8.27 34.96
C LEU A 12 6.94 -7.63 36.15
N ARG A 13 7.95 -6.81 35.90
CA ARG A 13 8.67 -6.11 36.96
C ARG A 13 7.72 -5.21 37.75
N ASP A 14 7.94 -5.11 39.05
CA ASP A 14 7.14 -4.29 39.97
C ASP A 14 7.07 -2.81 39.56
N GLU A 15 8.07 -2.30 38.81
CA GLU A 15 8.07 -0.91 38.33
C GLU A 15 7.12 -0.66 37.15
N TYR A 16 6.59 -1.69 36.49
CA TYR A 16 5.63 -1.56 35.39
C TYR A 16 4.19 -1.69 35.89
N ASP A 17 3.52 -0.56 36.08
CA ASP A 17 2.07 -0.53 36.29
C ASP A 17 1.32 -0.38 34.95
N LEU A 18 0.73 -1.48 34.47
CA LEU A 18 -0.08 -1.48 33.23
C LEU A 18 -1.38 -0.68 33.37
N SER A 19 -1.84 -0.37 34.59
CA SER A 19 -3.04 0.42 34.83
C SER A 19 -2.83 1.91 34.53
N GLU A 20 -1.59 2.38 34.68
CA GLU A 20 -1.16 3.75 34.36
C GLU A 20 -0.82 3.93 32.87
N MET A 21 -0.78 2.83 32.09
CA MET A 21 -0.55 2.90 30.66
C MET A 21 -1.79 3.38 29.91
N THR A 22 -1.66 4.50 29.21
CA THR A 22 -2.68 4.96 28.27
C THR A 22 -2.88 3.93 27.15
N VAL A 23 -4.08 3.32 27.08
CA VAL A 23 -4.47 2.44 25.98
C VAL A 23 -4.65 3.28 24.71
N VAL A 24 -3.59 3.36 23.90
CA VAL A 24 -3.67 4.02 22.60
C VAL A 24 -4.32 3.05 21.61
N ALA A 25 -5.44 3.46 21.00
CA ALA A 25 -6.06 2.71 19.90
C ALA A 25 -5.00 2.47 18.81
N LYS A 26 -4.62 1.20 18.62
CA LYS A 26 -3.50 0.70 17.80
C LYS A 26 -3.21 1.64 16.61
N GLY A 27 -2.27 2.56 16.83
CA GLY A 27 -1.78 3.47 15.81
C GLY A 27 -1.30 2.68 14.59
N ARG A 28 -1.47 3.24 13.40
CA ARG A 28 -1.12 2.66 12.08
C ARG A 28 -1.91 1.40 11.63
N TYR A 29 -2.50 0.62 12.53
CA TYR A 29 -3.26 -0.61 12.20
C TYR A 29 -4.78 -0.54 12.39
N ALA A 30 -5.32 0.62 12.72
CA ALA A 30 -6.75 0.81 12.83
C ALA A 30 -7.46 0.38 11.52
N ALA A 31 -8.56 -0.36 11.63
CA ALA A 31 -9.22 -0.98 10.49
C ALA A 31 -9.58 0.03 9.37
N HIS A 32 -9.91 1.27 9.73
CA HIS A 32 -10.18 2.36 8.78
C HIS A 32 -8.96 2.76 7.92
N ARG A 33 -7.72 2.48 8.36
CA ARG A 33 -6.52 2.69 7.55
C ARG A 33 -6.24 1.54 6.57
N ARG A 34 -6.87 0.37 6.76
CA ARG A 34 -6.69 -0.80 5.89
C ARG A 34 -7.55 -0.73 4.62
N THR A 35 -8.67 -0.02 4.64
CA THR A 35 -9.55 0.07 3.49
C THR A 35 -8.94 0.97 2.41
N GLY A 36 -8.48 0.38 1.31
CA GLY A 36 -8.20 1.09 0.06
C GLY A 36 -6.79 1.65 -0.16
N LYS A 37 -5.79 1.34 0.68
CA LYS A 37 -4.40 1.75 0.42
C LYS A 37 -3.53 0.57 0.00
N ASN A 38 -3.71 0.10 -1.23
CA ASN A 38 -2.69 -0.75 -1.85
C ASN A 38 -1.58 0.19 -2.35
N VAL A 39 -0.48 0.28 -1.61
CA VAL A 39 0.67 1.12 -1.99
C VAL A 39 1.49 0.34 -3.01
N ILE A 40 1.47 0.79 -4.27
CA ILE A 40 2.25 0.20 -5.36
C ILE A 40 3.40 1.14 -5.66
N LEU A 41 4.62 0.61 -5.69
CA LEU A 41 5.79 1.37 -6.12
C LEU A 41 5.77 1.48 -7.64
N LEU A 42 5.82 2.71 -8.14
CA LEU A 42 5.95 3.01 -9.57
C LEU A 42 7.43 3.12 -9.95
N ASP A 43 7.74 2.82 -11.20
CA ASP A 43 9.07 3.05 -11.75
C ASP A 43 9.42 4.55 -11.80
N PRO A 44 10.70 4.93 -11.71
CA PRO A 44 11.12 6.32 -11.54
C PRO A 44 10.73 7.23 -12.72
N ASP A 45 10.67 6.70 -13.93
CA ASP A 45 10.20 7.40 -15.12
C ASP A 45 8.70 7.75 -15.02
N VAL A 46 7.89 6.82 -14.54
CA VAL A 46 6.44 7.02 -14.34
C VAL A 46 6.19 8.06 -13.26
N ILE A 47 6.96 8.05 -12.18
CA ILE A 47 6.88 9.06 -11.11
C ILE A 47 7.20 10.46 -11.64
N ASN A 48 8.23 10.58 -12.50
CA ASN A 48 8.60 11.87 -13.09
C ASN A 48 7.55 12.39 -14.07
N ALA A 49 6.88 11.49 -14.81
CA ALA A 49 5.83 11.85 -15.75
C ALA A 49 4.47 12.14 -15.07
N PHE A 50 4.18 11.46 -13.96
CA PHE A 50 2.90 11.53 -13.23
C PHE A 50 3.13 11.77 -11.73
N PRO A 51 3.23 13.05 -11.30
CA PRO A 51 3.56 13.38 -9.91
C PRO A 51 2.47 13.04 -8.88
N THR A 52 1.22 12.80 -9.32
CA THR A 52 0.08 12.53 -8.44
C THR A 52 -0.63 11.22 -8.82
N ASP A 53 -1.21 10.56 -7.83
CA ASP A 53 -2.01 9.35 -8.02
C ASP A 53 -3.27 9.61 -8.86
N GLU A 54 -3.87 10.80 -8.73
CA GLU A 54 -4.97 11.24 -9.57
C GLU A 54 -4.59 11.23 -11.06
N SER A 55 -3.42 11.79 -11.41
CA SER A 55 -2.96 11.86 -12.80
C SER A 55 -2.72 10.47 -13.43
N VAL A 56 -2.16 9.52 -12.66
CA VAL A 56 -2.00 8.13 -13.10
C VAL A 56 -3.35 7.47 -13.34
N ASN A 57 -4.28 7.64 -12.40
CA ASN A 57 -5.59 7.02 -12.46
C ASN A 57 -6.43 7.55 -13.64
N GLU A 58 -6.37 8.85 -13.92
CA GLU A 58 -7.02 9.44 -15.08
C GLU A 58 -6.45 8.92 -16.39
N ALA A 59 -5.12 8.85 -16.53
CA ALA A 59 -4.46 8.32 -17.71
C ALA A 59 -4.86 6.85 -17.98
N LEU A 60 -4.86 6.00 -16.94
CA LEU A 60 -5.27 4.60 -17.05
C LEU A 60 -6.75 4.46 -17.43
N ARG A 61 -7.64 5.29 -16.88
CA ARG A 61 -9.06 5.31 -17.27
C ARG A 61 -9.24 5.73 -18.72
N LEU A 62 -8.47 6.71 -19.19
CA LEU A 62 -8.47 7.11 -20.60
C LEU A 62 -7.99 5.96 -21.49
N ALA A 63 -6.90 5.29 -21.12
CA ALA A 63 -6.41 4.12 -21.83
C ALA A 63 -7.46 2.99 -21.91
N MET A 64 -8.17 2.72 -20.81
CA MET A 64 -9.28 1.76 -20.82
C MET A 64 -10.39 2.19 -21.79
N ARG A 65 -10.79 3.47 -21.78
CA ARG A 65 -11.81 3.99 -22.71
C ARG A 65 -11.35 3.87 -24.17
N LEU A 66 -10.10 4.20 -24.46
CA LEU A 66 -9.51 4.06 -25.79
C LEU A 66 -9.46 2.60 -26.24
N ALA A 67 -9.13 1.68 -25.34
CA ALA A 67 -9.14 0.24 -25.62
C ALA A 67 -10.56 -0.32 -25.82
N MET A 68 -11.57 0.27 -25.15
CA MET A 68 -12.98 -0.11 -25.30
C MET A 68 -13.62 0.48 -26.57
N ILE A 69 -13.08 1.58 -27.11
CA ILE A 69 -13.44 2.00 -28.47
C ILE A 69 -12.96 0.88 -29.38
N PRO A 70 -13.84 0.20 -30.13
CA PRO A 70 -13.38 -0.74 -31.14
C PRO A 70 -12.61 0.10 -32.16
N VAL A 71 -11.29 0.11 -32.04
CA VAL A 71 -10.40 0.54 -33.10
C VAL A 71 -10.68 -0.41 -34.24
N GLY A 72 -11.53 0.03 -35.16
CA GLY A 72 -11.85 -0.66 -36.39
C GLY A 72 -10.62 -0.70 -37.28
N CYS A 73 -9.63 -1.51 -36.90
CA CYS A 73 -8.57 -1.92 -37.79
C CYS A 73 -9.08 -3.18 -38.49
N LYS A 74 -9.73 -2.98 -39.64
CA LYS A 74 -9.94 -4.06 -40.60
C LYS A 74 -8.56 -4.43 -41.15
N PRO A 75 -8.04 -5.64 -40.96
CA PRO A 75 -6.98 -6.12 -41.83
C PRO A 75 -7.60 -6.38 -43.21
N ASN A 76 -7.57 -5.40 -44.13
CA ASN A 76 -7.88 -5.66 -45.54
C ASN A 76 -6.59 -5.94 -46.32
N LEU A 77 -6.41 -7.24 -46.57
CA LEU A 77 -5.78 -7.93 -47.69
C LEU A 77 -4.56 -7.30 -48.40
N LYS A 78 -3.48 -8.08 -48.46
CA LYS A 78 -2.79 -8.32 -49.74
C LYS A 78 -2.72 -9.82 -50.01
N SER A 79 -3.28 -10.18 -51.15
CA SER A 79 -3.01 -11.34 -52.00
C SER A 79 -1.66 -12.02 -51.76
N ILE A 80 -1.69 -13.35 -51.59
CA ILE A 80 -0.92 -14.37 -52.32
C ILE A 80 -1.62 -15.71 -52.09
#